data_AF-A0A444JEW2-F1
#
_entry.id   AF-A0A444JEW2-F1
#
_cell.length_a   1.000
_cell.length_b   1.000
_cell.length_c   1.000
_cell.angle_alpha   90.00
_cell.angle_beta   90.00
_cell.angle_gamma   90.00
#
_symmetry.space_group_name_H-M   'P 1'
#
loop_
_entity.id
_entity.type
_entity.pdbx_description
1 polymer ?
#
loop_
_entity_poly.entity_id
_entity_poly.type
_entity_poly.pdbx_seq_one_letter_code
_entity_poly.pdbx_strand_id
1 'polypeptide(L)'
;MPGVKTAISLDENLFNEVKEIARDLNVSRSRVFTLALREFMENRKNKKMLDQLNEAYKDQPTDEEDNILQSMRNKRRKMSEQEPW
;
A
#
# COMPACT_ATOMS: atom_id res chain seq x y z
N MET A 1 21.15 17.03 5.13
CA MET A 1 21.66 15.96 4.25
C MET A 1 22.06 16.57 2.92
N PRO A 2 23.20 16.19 2.34
CA PRO A 2 23.58 16.66 1.01
C PRO A 2 22.59 16.13 -0.04
N GLY A 3 22.18 17.01 -0.96
CA GLY A 3 21.29 16.65 -2.07
C GLY A 3 22.09 16.25 -3.30
N VAL A 4 21.68 15.17 -3.98
CA VAL A 4 22.24 14.75 -5.27
C VAL A 4 21.39 15.35 -6.39
N LYS A 5 22.03 15.98 -7.38
CA LYS A 5 21.35 16.49 -8.58
C LYS A 5 21.37 15.43 -9.67
N THR A 6 20.21 15.17 -10.25
CA THR A 6 20.05 14.23 -11.37
C THR A 6 19.23 14.92 -12.45
N ALA A 7 19.71 14.90 -13.70
CA ALA A 7 18.92 15.31 -14.85
C ALA A 7 18.08 14.12 -15.32
N ILE A 8 16.79 14.33 -15.54
CA ILE A 8 15.86 13.31 -16.02
C ILE A 8 15.07 13.86 -17.20
N SER A 9 14.81 13.01 -18.19
CA SER A 9 13.86 13.33 -19.26
C SER A 9 12.44 13.10 -18.74
N LEU A 10 11.55 14.04 -18.98
CA LEU A 10 10.15 14.00 -18.57
C LEU A 10 9.28 14.50 -19.71
N ASP A 11 8.04 14.00 -19.75
CA ASP A 11 7.01 14.58 -20.60
C ASP A 11 6.73 16.04 -20.21
N GLU A 12 6.53 16.90 -21.20
CA GLU A 12 6.34 18.34 -20.97
C GLU A 12 5.04 18.64 -20.22
N ASN A 13 3.95 17.90 -20.49
CA ASN A 13 2.69 18.09 -19.81
C ASN A 13 2.83 17.72 -18.33
N LEU A 14 3.46 16.57 -18.05
CA LEU A 14 3.75 16.14 -16.68
C LEU A 14 4.60 17.17 -15.92
N PHE A 15 5.61 17.75 -16.59
CA PHE A 15 6.44 18.79 -15.97
C PHE A 15 5.63 20.05 -15.62
N ASN A 16 4.67 20.42 -16.47
CA ASN A 16 3.78 21.55 -16.23
C ASN A 16 2.79 21.26 -15.09
N GLU A 17 2.23 20.06 -15.01
CA GLU A 17 1.39 19.66 -13.88
C GLU A 17 2.14 19.74 -12.55
N VAL A 18 3.39 19.23 -12.51
CA VAL A 18 4.24 19.33 -11.31
C VAL A 18 4.52 20.79 -10.94
N LYS A 19 4.61 21.70 -11.91
CA LYS A 19 4.79 23.13 -11.65
C LYS A 19 3.57 23.74 -10.97
N GLU A 20 2.37 23.41 -11.43
CA GLU A 20 1.14 23.93 -10.80
C GLU A 20 0.99 23.36 -9.38
N ILE A 21 1.18 22.06 -9.19
CA ILE A 21 1.16 21.45 -7.84
C ILE A 21 2.19 22.09 -6.91
N ALA A 22 3.41 22.36 -7.41
CA ALA A 22 4.45 23.01 -6.62
C ALA A 22 4.04 24.43 -6.19
N ARG A 23 3.35 25.17 -7.06
CA ARG A 23 2.81 26.51 -6.74
C ARG A 23 1.70 26.42 -5.71
N ASP A 24 0.73 25.53 -5.92
CA ASP A 24 -0.43 25.37 -5.04
C ASP A 24 -0.01 24.98 -3.61
N LEU A 25 0.99 24.10 -3.51
CA LEU A 25 1.55 23.67 -2.22
C LEU A 25 2.61 24.63 -1.66
N ASN A 26 2.97 25.68 -2.39
CA ASN A 26 4.05 26.63 -2.06
C ASN A 26 5.38 25.93 -1.70
N VAL A 27 5.79 24.96 -2.53
CA VAL A 27 7.04 24.21 -2.39
C VAL A 27 7.86 24.25 -3.67
N SER A 28 9.13 23.82 -3.60
CA SER A 28 9.92 23.66 -4.81
C SER A 28 9.42 22.48 -5.65
N ARG A 29 9.61 22.55 -6.98
CA ARG A 29 9.40 21.41 -7.90
C ARG A 29 10.15 20.16 -7.45
N SER A 30 11.41 20.32 -7.01
CA SER A 30 12.22 19.21 -6.49
C SER A 30 11.61 18.56 -5.24
N ARG A 31 10.89 19.33 -4.41
CA ARG A 31 10.17 18.80 -3.26
C ARG A 31 9.00 17.93 -3.69
N VAL A 32 8.22 18.35 -4.70
CA VAL A 32 7.13 17.54 -5.26
C VAL A 32 7.66 16.20 -5.78
N PHE A 33 8.72 16.22 -6.59
CA PHE A 33 9.35 14.98 -7.06
C PHE A 33 9.85 14.09 -5.92
N THR A 34 10.42 14.69 -4.88
CA THR A 34 10.90 13.94 -3.71
C THR A 34 9.73 13.28 -2.96
N LEU A 35 8.60 13.97 -2.82
CA LEU A 35 7.40 13.42 -2.16
C LEU A 35 6.83 12.26 -2.97
N ALA A 36 6.60 12.48 -4.27
CA ALA A 36 6.09 11.45 -5.17
C ALA A 36 6.99 10.20 -5.21
N LEU A 37 8.32 10.39 -5.26
CA LEU A 37 9.25 9.26 -5.26
C LEU A 37 9.23 8.49 -3.93
N ARG A 38 9.11 9.17 -2.79
CA ARG A 38 8.99 8.49 -1.48
C ARG A 38 7.73 7.64 -1.42
N GLU A 39 6.59 8.22 -1.79
CA GLU A 39 5.31 7.53 -1.80
C GLU A 39 5.33 6.33 -2.76
N PHE A 40 5.88 6.49 -3.96
CA PHE A 40 6.05 5.39 -4.91
C PHE A 40 6.89 4.24 -4.33
N MET A 41 8.01 4.56 -3.67
CA MET A 41 8.90 3.56 -3.06
C MET A 41 8.23 2.84 -1.89
N GLU A 42 7.47 3.57 -1.06
CA GLU A 42 6.71 3.00 0.05
C GLU A 42 5.62 2.06 -0.45
N ASN A 43 4.83 2.49 -1.43
CA ASN A 43 3.80 1.65 -2.06
C ASN A 43 4.39 0.38 -2.68
N ARG A 44 5.55 0.48 -3.34
CA ARG A 44 6.25 -0.68 -3.90
C ARG A 44 6.76 -1.63 -2.81
N LYS A 45 7.28 -1.10 -1.71
CA LYS A 45 7.73 -1.91 -0.56
C LYS A 45 6.55 -2.65 0.06
N ASN A 46 5.43 -1.96 0.27
CA ASN A 46 4.21 -2.55 0.83
C ASN A 46 3.67 -3.66 -0.06
N LYS A 47 3.61 -3.43 -1.37
CA LYS A 47 3.20 -4.47 -2.33
C LYS A 47 4.11 -5.68 -2.29
N LYS A 48 5.43 -5.48 -2.30
CA LYS A 48 6.40 -6.59 -2.20
C LYS A 48 6.23 -7.38 -0.90
N MET A 49 5.98 -6.71 0.21
CA MET A 49 5.73 -7.37 1.51
C MET A 49 4.43 -8.18 1.47
N LEU A 50 3.37 -7.64 0.88
CA LEU A 50 2.11 -8.37 0.70
C LEU A 50 2.29 -9.60 -0.19
N ASP A 51 3.03 -9.49 -1.28
CA ASP A 51 3.32 -10.61 -2.17
C ASP A 51 4.10 -11.72 -1.44
N GLN A 52 5.08 -11.34 -0.60
CA GLN A 52 5.82 -12.29 0.24
C GLN A 52 4.93 -12.97 1.28
N LEU A 53 4.00 -12.23 1.88
CA LEU A 53 3.03 -12.78 2.82
C LEU A 53 2.12 -13.79 2.12
N ASN A 54 1.56 -13.42 0.96
CA ASN A 54 0.69 -14.30 0.19
C ASN A 54 1.39 -15.58 -0.25
N GLU A 55 2.66 -15.51 -0.65
CA GLU A 55 3.44 -16.72 -0.97
C GLU A 55 3.73 -17.58 0.26
N ALA A 56 4.00 -16.98 1.44
CA ALA A 56 4.23 -17.72 2.67
C ALA A 56 2.98 -18.46 3.20
N TYR A 57 1.78 -17.92 2.92
CA TYR A 57 0.49 -18.49 3.32
C TYR A 57 -0.26 -19.13 2.15
N LYS A 58 0.44 -19.48 1.08
CA LYS A 58 -0.16 -20.06 -0.14
C LYS A 58 -0.57 -21.52 0.03
N ASP A 59 0.03 -22.20 0.98
CA ASP A 59 -0.25 -23.61 1.27
C ASP A 59 -1.69 -23.79 1.74
N GLN A 60 -2.23 -24.98 1.48
CA GLN A 60 -3.56 -25.32 1.99
C GLN A 60 -3.53 -25.36 3.53
N PRO A 61 -4.61 -24.89 4.18
CA PRO A 61 -4.72 -24.95 5.63
C PRO A 61 -4.46 -26.38 6.11
N THR A 62 -3.65 -26.50 7.15
CA THR A 62 -3.46 -27.77 7.85
C THR A 62 -4.76 -28.20 8.52
N ASP A 63 -4.88 -29.50 8.84
CA ASP A 63 -6.07 -30.04 9.51
C ASP A 63 -6.36 -29.34 10.85
N GLU A 64 -5.33 -28.88 11.56
CA GLU A 64 -5.49 -28.06 12.77
C GLU A 64 -6.08 -26.69 12.45
N GLU A 65 -5.60 -26.01 11.42
CA GLU A 65 -6.13 -24.72 10.98
C GLU A 65 -7.58 -24.83 10.49
N ASP A 66 -7.94 -25.91 9.80
CA ASP A 66 -9.32 -26.12 9.37
C ASP A 66 -10.25 -26.38 10.56
N ASN A 67 -9.82 -27.18 11.55
CA ASN A 67 -10.58 -27.38 12.79
C ASN A 67 -10.82 -26.07 13.56
N ILE A 68 -9.81 -25.19 13.59
CA ILE A 68 -9.91 -23.86 14.17
C ILE A 68 -10.91 -23.00 13.37
N LEU A 69 -10.84 -22.99 12.04
CA LEU A 69 -11.76 -22.26 11.16
C LEU A 69 -13.22 -22.74 11.34
N GLN A 70 -13.46 -24.05 11.43
CA GLN A 70 -14.78 -24.61 11.69
C GLN A 70 -15.32 -24.16 13.06
N SER A 71 -14.47 -24.17 14.08
CA SER A 71 -14.83 -23.70 15.43
C SER A 71 -15.17 -22.20 15.44
N MET A 72 -14.44 -21.37 14.70
CA MET A 72 -14.73 -19.95 14.54
C MET A 72 -16.06 -19.71 13.80
N ARG A 73 -16.32 -20.43 12.71
CA ARG A 73 -17.59 -20.34 11.96
C ARG A 73 -18.79 -20.70 12.83
N ASN A 74 -18.68 -21.77 13.60
CA ASN A 74 -19.74 -22.22 14.51
C ASN A 74 -20.03 -21.19 15.63
N LYS A 75 -18.99 -20.57 16.21
CA LYS A 75 -19.16 -19.49 17.19
C LYS A 75 -19.81 -18.25 16.55
N ARG A 76 -19.39 -17.86 15.36
CA ARG A 76 -19.94 -16.70 14.64
C ARG A 76 -21.41 -16.90 14.29
N ARG A 77 -21.81 -18.10 13.84
CA ARG A 77 -23.21 -18.43 13.56
C ARG A 77 -24.08 -18.28 14.82
N LYS A 78 -23.63 -18.82 15.94
CA LYS A 78 -24.35 -18.72 17.23
C LYS A 78 -24.49 -17.28 17.73
N MET A 79 -23.51 -16.40 17.49
CA MET A 79 -23.64 -14.98 17.84
C MET A 79 -24.63 -14.25 16.93
N SER A 80 -24.63 -14.52 15.63
CA SER A 80 -25.59 -13.92 14.68
C SER A 80 -27.03 -14.37 14.95
N GLU A 81 -27.23 -15.55 15.52
CA GLU A 81 -28.56 -16.04 15.95
C GLU A 81 -29.05 -15.35 17.24
N GLN A 82 -28.18 -14.63 17.97
CA GLN A 82 -28.48 -13.98 19.24
C GLN A 82 -28.59 -12.44 19.18
N GLU A 83 -28.33 -11.81 18.02
CA GLU A 83 -28.67 -10.40 17.81
C GLU A 83 -30.07 -10.27 17.21
N PRO A 84 -31.09 -9.82 17.96
CA PRO A 84 -32.31 -9.34 17.37
C PRO A 84 -32.01 -7.99 16.70
N TRP A 85 -32.42 -7.85 15.44
CA TRP A 85 -32.43 -6.57 14.73
C TRP A 85 -33.25 -5.49 15.47
#